data_AF-A0AAP2XSN9-F1
#
_entry.id   AF-A0AAP2XSN9-F1
#
_cell.length_a   1.000
_cell.length_b   1.000
_cell.length_c   1.000
_cell.angle_alpha   90.00
_cell.angle_beta   90.00
_cell.angle_gamma   90.00
#
_symmetry.space_group_name_H-M   'P 1'
#
loop_
_entity.id
_entity.type
_entity.pdbx_description
1 polymer ?
#
loop_
_entity_poly.entity_id
_entity_poly.type
_entity_poly.pdbx_seq_one_letter_code
_entity_poly.pdbx_strand_id
1 'polypeptide(L)' 'MLLDKIDSFLRLRGKNINGFSKTYGISQPNLSQKAKKNSYYLKEGILIADYGNADLAFIDKETGEILTKFSISDIESIEK' A
#
# COMPACT_ATOMS: atom_id res chain seq x y z
N MET A 1 -4.41 -5.75 -13.07
CA MET A 1 -5.59 -4.98 -12.63
C MET A 1 -5.60 -4.52 -11.15
N LEU A 2 -4.85 -5.09 -10.21
CA LEU A 2 -4.56 -4.41 -8.94
C LEU A 2 -3.26 -3.58 -9.05
N LEU A 3 -2.20 -4.18 -9.60
CA LEU A 3 -0.93 -3.51 -9.84
C LEU A 3 -1.11 -2.23 -10.68
N ASP A 4 -1.89 -2.29 -11.78
CA ASP A 4 -2.12 -1.11 -12.63
C ASP A 4 -2.79 0.05 -11.87
N LYS A 5 -3.66 -0.26 -10.89
CA LYS A 5 -4.30 0.75 -10.03
C LYS A 5 -3.29 1.35 -9.05
N ILE A 6 -2.45 0.51 -8.44
CA ILE A 6 -1.36 0.95 -7.57
C ILE A 6 -0.39 1.85 -8.36
N ASP A 7 0.05 1.41 -9.54
CA ASP A 7 0.95 2.18 -10.40
C ASP A 7 0.33 3.49 -10.85
N SER A 8 -0.95 3.50 -11.23
CA SER A 8 -1.67 4.72 -11.61
C SER A 8 -1.79 5.69 -10.43
N PHE A 9 -2.14 5.18 -9.24
CA PHE A 9 -2.18 5.97 -8.01
C PHE A 9 -0.83 6.60 -7.71
N LEU A 10 0.26 5.81 -7.72
CA LEU A 10 1.60 6.33 -7.46
C LEU A 10 2.01 7.37 -8.50
N ARG A 11 1.73 7.14 -9.78
CA ARG A 11 2.02 8.10 -10.85
C ARG A 11 1.29 9.42 -10.66
N LEU A 12 0.02 9.40 -10.27
CA LEU A 12 -0.76 10.60 -9.95
C LEU A 12 -0.15 11.40 -8.78
N ARG A 13 0.65 10.75 -7.92
CA ARG A 13 1.37 11.36 -6.80
C ARG A 13 2.83 11.69 -7.12
N GLY A 14 3.25 11.60 -8.38
CA GLY A 14 4.64 11.83 -8.80
C GLY A 14 5.61 10.75 -8.35
N LYS A 15 5.11 9.55 -8.04
CA LYS A 15 5.85 8.42 -7.48
C LYS A 15 5.80 7.20 -8.40
N ASN A 16 6.64 6.21 -8.14
CA ASN A 16 6.66 4.95 -8.89
C ASN A 16 7.07 3.76 -8.00
N ILE A 17 6.81 2.55 -8.51
CA ILE A 17 7.06 1.30 -7.78
C ILE A 17 8.55 1.05 -7.48
N ASN A 18 9.46 1.57 -8.31
CA ASN A 18 10.90 1.44 -8.09
C ASN A 18 11.35 2.28 -6.89
N GLY A 19 10.81 3.50 -6.76
CA GLY A 19 11.03 4.35 -5.60
C GLY A 19 10.44 3.73 -4.34
N PHE A 20 9.21 3.21 -4.42
CA PHE A 20 8.57 2.48 -3.31
C PHE A 20 9.44 1.32 -2.82
N SER A 21 9.91 0.47 -3.74
CA SER A 21 10.79 -0.67 -3.45
C SER A 21 12.07 -0.24 -2.71
N LYS A 22 12.68 0.87 -3.12
CA LYS A 22 13.86 1.44 -2.46
C LYS A 22 13.54 2.02 -1.09
N THR A 23 12.43 2.74 -0.94
CA THR A 23 12.06 3.40 0.32
C THR A 23 11.81 2.42 1.46
N TYR A 24 11.10 1.32 1.20
CA TYR A 24 10.74 0.35 2.25
C TYR A 24 11.55 -0.95 2.22
N GLY A 25 12.62 -1.02 1.41
CA GLY A 25 13.49 -2.18 1.33
C GLY A 25 12.82 -3.45 0.78
N ILE A 26 11.71 -3.33 0.04
CA ILE A 26 10.99 -4.47 -0.53
C ILE A 26 11.57 -4.78 -1.91
N SER A 27 12.03 -6.00 -2.15
CA SER A 27 12.63 -6.34 -3.44
C SER A 27 11.60 -6.31 -4.59
N GLN A 28 12.00 -5.75 -5.74
CA GLN A 28 11.15 -5.72 -6.95
C GLN A 28 10.70 -7.11 -7.42
N PRO A 29 11.54 -8.17 -7.35
CA PRO A 29 11.07 -9.52 -7.67
C PRO A 29 9.96 -10.01 -6.76
N ASN A 30 9.99 -9.66 -5.46
CA ASN A 30 8.92 -10.00 -4.52
C ASN A 30 7.61 -9.29 -4.91
N LEU A 31 7.65 -7.98 -5.17
CA LEU A 31 6.48 -7.23 -5.65
C LEU A 31 5.95 -7.80 -6.96
N SER A 32 6.83 -8.16 -7.89
CA SER A 32 6.44 -8.75 -9.17
C SER A 32 5.77 -10.12 -9.00
N GLN A 33 6.27 -10.98 -8.10
CA GLN A 33 5.64 -12.26 -7.79
C GLN A 33 4.28 -12.06 -7.12
N LYS A 34 4.17 -11.13 -6.17
CA LYS A 34 2.91 -10.78 -5.50
C LYS A 34 1.89 -10.21 -6.47
N ALA A 35 2.31 -9.38 -7.42
CA ALA A 35 1.47 -8.86 -8.48
C ALA A 35 0.91 -9.97 -9.37
N LYS A 36 1.74 -10.93 -9.78
CA LYS A 36 1.30 -12.08 -10.59
C LYS A 36 0.30 -12.97 -9.85
N LYS A 37 0.48 -13.14 -8.53
CA LYS A 37 -0.35 -14.00 -7.68
C LYS A 37 -1.52 -13.28 -6.99
N ASN A 38 -1.65 -11.97 -7.17
CA ASN A 38 -2.58 -11.11 -6.39
C ASN A 38 -2.48 -11.34 -4.87
N SER A 39 -1.27 -11.51 -4.34
CA SER A 39 -1.02 -11.91 -2.95
C SER A 39 -0.42 -10.77 -2.11
N TYR A 40 -0.99 -9.56 -2.24
CA TYR A 40 -0.63 -8.42 -1.39
C TYR A 40 -1.27 -8.57 -0.01
N TYR A 41 -0.48 -8.38 1.02
CA TYR A 41 -0.93 -8.29 2.41
C TYR A 41 -1.32 -6.86 2.75
N LEU A 42 -2.10 -6.71 3.82
CA LEU A 42 -2.51 -5.41 4.35
C LEU A 42 -1.31 -4.49 4.62
N LYS A 43 -0.20 -5.05 5.12
CA LYS A 43 1.07 -4.32 5.33
C LYS A 43 1.55 -3.61 4.07
N GLU A 44 1.51 -4.25 2.90
CA GLU A 44 1.91 -3.57 1.66
C GLU A 44 0.92 -2.47 1.28
N GLY A 45 -0.37 -2.65 1.53
CA GLY A 45 -1.37 -1.60 1.34
C GLY A 45 -1.09 -0.36 2.19
N ILE A 46 -0.74 -0.55 3.46
CA ILE A 46 -0.38 0.53 4.39
C ILE A 46 0.84 1.30 3.87
N LEU A 47 1.89 0.58 3.49
CA LEU A 47 3.11 1.19 2.97
C LEU A 47 2.89 1.92 1.63
N ILE A 48 2.02 1.40 0.75
CA ILE A 48 1.68 2.07 -0.51
C ILE A 48 0.91 3.37 -0.24
N ALA A 49 -0.02 3.36 0.70
CA ALA A 49 -0.79 4.55 1.08
C ALA A 49 0.13 5.63 1.68
N ASP A 50 0.98 5.26 2.63
CA ASP A 50 1.99 6.15 3.20
C ASP A 50 2.91 6.73 2.13
N TYR A 51 3.47 5.87 1.27
CA TYR A 51 4.32 6.33 0.17
C TYR A 51 3.58 7.30 -0.74
N GLY A 52 2.33 7.01 -1.10
CA GLY A 52 1.49 7.90 -1.90
C GLY A 52 1.01 9.16 -1.18
N ASN A 53 1.33 9.34 0.11
CA ASN A 53 0.76 10.37 0.97
C ASN A 53 -0.78 10.33 0.95
N ALA A 54 -1.34 9.19 1.33
CA ALA A 54 -2.77 8.90 1.42
C ALA A 54 -3.08 8.03 2.65
N ASP A 55 -4.35 7.98 3.04
CA ASP A 55 -4.82 7.07 4.09
C ASP A 55 -5.28 5.73 3.48
N LEU A 56 -4.90 4.62 4.11
CA LEU A 56 -5.60 3.35 3.93
C LEU A 56 -6.70 3.26 5.00
N ALA A 57 -7.94 2.98 4.60
CA ALA A 57 -9.06 2.97 5.52
C ALA A 57 -10.10 1.90 5.15
N PHE A 58 -10.84 1.44 6.15
CA PHE A 58 -12.14 0.82 5.91
C PHE A 58 -13.22 1.90 5.98
N ILE A 59 -14.03 1.94 4.93
CA ILE A 59 -15.10 2.92 4.76
C ILE A 59 -16.39 2.12 4.69
N ASP A 60 -17.35 2.46 5.54
CA ASP A 60 -18.69 1.89 5.47
C ASP A 60 -19.31 2.23 4.11
N LYS A 61 -19.83 1.22 3.42
CA LYS A 61 -20.32 1.40 2.04
C LYS A 61 -21.67 2.10 1.98
N GLU A 62 -22.46 2.06 3.05
CA GLU A 62 -23.79 2.63 3.10
C GLU A 62 -23.73 4.10 3.51
N THR A 63 -22.93 4.43 4.52
CA THR A 63 -22.83 5.77 5.09
C THR A 63 -21.66 6.58 4.53
N GLY A 64 -20.62 5.92 4.00
CA GLY A 64 -19.37 6.58 3.61
C GLY A 64 -18.48 6.97 4.79
N GLU A 65 -18.84 6.57 6.02
CA GLU A 65 -18.07 6.88 7.21
C GLU A 65 -16.77 6.08 7.27
N ILE A 66 -15.70 6.73 7.74
CA ILE A 66 -14.42 6.08 7.97
C ILE A 66 -14.51 5.31 9.29
N LEU A 67 -14.53 3.97 9.19
CA LEU A 67 -14.59 3.08 10.35
C LEU A 67 -13.25 2.96 11.06
N THR A 68 -12.17 2.87 10.27
CA THR A 68 -10.80 2.83 10.79
C THR A 68 -9.81 3.30 9.73
N LYS A 69 -8.70 3.89 10.18
CA LYS A 69 -7.55 4.25 9.36
C LYS A 69 -6.34 3.45 9.79
N PHE A 70 -5.52 3.07 8.83
CA PHE A 70 -4.26 2.38 9.06
C PHE A 70 -3.08 3.30 8.78
N SER A 71 -2.01 3.09 9.52
CA SER A 71 -0.81 3.90 9.54
C SER A 71 0.43 3.02 9.70
N ILE A 72 1.62 3.59 9.53
CA ILE A 72 2.87 2.85 9.73
C ILE A 72 2.99 2.29 11.15
N SER A 73 2.51 2.99 12.18
CA SER A 73 2.60 2.51 13.57
C SER A 73 1.87 1.18 13.82
N ASP A 74 0.86 0.85 12.99
CA ASP A 74 0.10 -0.40 13.09
C ASP A 74 0.92 -1.63 12.67
N ILE A 75 2.05 -1.44 11.96
CA ILE A 75 2.91 -2.54 11.48
C ILE A 75 4.30 -2.55 12.14
N GLU A 76 4.68 -1.51 12.88
CA GLU A 76 5.93 -1.43 13.64
C GLU A 76 5.85 -2.18 14.99
N SER A 77 4.65 -2.43 15.50
CA SER A 77 4.43 -2.98 16.85
C SER A 77 4.66 -4.51 16.99
N ILE A 78 5.25 -5.20 16.00
CA ILE A 78 5.44 -6.66 16.01
C ILE A 78 6.86 -7.08 16.46
N GLU A 79 7.77 -6.12 16.68
CA GLU A 79 9.08 -6.39 17.29
C GLU A 79 9.06 -6.11 18.81
N LYS A 80 8.46 -7.03 19.60
CA LYS A 80 8.70 -7.14 21.05
C LYS A 80 8.83 -8.60 21.46
#